data_AF-A0A2Y8ZVY4-F1
#
_entry.id   AF-A0A2Y8ZVY4-F1
#
_cell.length_a   1.000
_cell.length_b   1.000
_cell.length_c   1.000
_cell.angle_alpha   90.00
_cell.angle_beta   90.00
_cell.angle_gamma   90.00
#
_symmetry.space_group_name_H-M   'P 1'
#
loop_
_entity.id
_entity.type
_entity.pdbx_description
1 polymer ?
#
loop_
_entity_poly.entity_id
_entity_poly.type
_entity_poly.pdbx_seq_one_letter_code
_entity_poly.pdbx_strand_id
1 'polypeptide(L)'
;MEWTGPVIDLVVGLVAAAAGVFMGLRADRHIERRRQRRRETLLVQALLNRLASRRAFSHSADVGLVDDEEDRRRCNGSVLDLRDRIAGLCDQIEELDGAVVKALRQMEADCAAYLNHVDVHETRYAIALVRLRDRLYVSGLALKDIVPELNVLVPGSWTPREPEWLTL
;
A
#
# COMPACT_ATOMS: atom_id res chain seq x y z
N MET A 1 1.72 -52.48 46.81
CA MET A 1 0.77 -52.25 45.70
C MET A 1 1.01 -50.81 45.25
N GLU A 2 1.99 -50.60 44.38
CA GLU A 2 2.46 -49.28 43.94
C GLU A 2 1.54 -48.78 42.81
N TRP A 3 0.44 -48.13 43.17
CA TRP A 3 -0.54 -47.58 42.22
C TRP A 3 -0.12 -46.23 41.61
N THR A 4 1.09 -45.74 41.90
CA THR A 4 1.53 -44.38 41.54
C THR A 4 2.06 -44.26 40.11
N GLY A 5 2.62 -45.32 39.53
CA GLY A 5 3.18 -45.31 38.17
C GLY A 5 2.18 -44.96 37.05
N PRO A 6 1.04 -45.68 36.91
CA PRO A 6 0.15 -45.49 35.76
C PRO A 6 -0.63 -44.17 35.80
N VAL A 7 -0.88 -43.62 36.99
CA VAL A 7 -1.58 -42.33 37.15
C VAL A 7 -0.68 -41.16 36.75
N ILE A 8 0.62 -41.23 37.08
CA ILE A 8 1.59 -40.19 36.72
C ILE A 8 1.80 -40.16 35.21
N ASP A 9 1.96 -41.32 34.55
CA ASP A 9 2.11 -41.38 33.09
C ASP A 9 0.89 -40.85 32.34
N LEU A 10 -0.31 -41.10 32.85
CA LEU A 10 -1.55 -40.60 32.27
C LEU A 10 -1.67 -39.07 32.40
N VAL A 11 -1.30 -38.51 33.55
CA VAL A 11 -1.29 -37.05 33.78
C VAL A 11 -0.22 -36.38 32.90
N VAL A 12 0.98 -36.95 32.81
CA VAL A 12 2.07 -36.44 31.96
C VAL A 12 1.66 -36.47 30.48
N GLY A 13 1.05 -37.56 30.02
CA GLY A 13 0.54 -37.67 28.65
C GLY A 13 -0.53 -36.63 28.32
N LEU A 14 -1.44 -36.36 29.26
CA LEU A 14 -2.52 -35.39 29.09
C LEU A 14 -2.00 -33.95 29.08
N VAL A 15 -1.01 -33.63 29.93
CA VAL A 15 -0.33 -32.33 29.93
C VAL A 15 0.48 -32.13 28.64
N ALA A 16 1.18 -33.15 28.17
CA ALA A 16 1.93 -33.09 26.90
C ALA A 16 0.99 -32.89 25.69
N ALA A 17 -0.15 -33.59 25.67
CA ALA A 17 -1.17 -33.41 24.63
C ALA A 17 -1.77 -31.99 24.66
N ALA A 18 -2.13 -31.49 25.84
CA ALA A 18 -2.66 -30.14 26.00
C ALA A 18 -1.64 -29.05 25.60
N ALA A 19 -0.37 -29.22 25.99
CA ALA A 19 0.71 -28.31 25.60
C ALA A 19 0.95 -28.33 24.08
N GLY A 20 0.89 -29.52 23.45
CA GLY A 20 1.01 -29.67 22.00
C GLY A 20 -0.10 -28.97 21.23
N VAL A 21 -1.35 -29.12 21.67
CA VAL A 21 -2.50 -28.41 21.06
C VAL A 21 -2.37 -26.90 21.24
N PHE A 22 -1.97 -26.43 22.43
CA PHE A 22 -1.82 -25.01 22.69
C PHE A 22 -0.67 -24.38 21.88
N MET A 23 0.47 -25.08 21.77
CA MET A 23 1.56 -24.66 20.89
C MET A 23 1.15 -24.69 19.42
N GLY A 24 0.43 -25.73 18.98
CA GLY A 24 -0.10 -25.82 17.61
C GLY A 24 -1.02 -24.66 17.26
N LEU A 25 -1.98 -24.33 18.14
CA LEU A 25 -2.89 -23.20 17.96
C LEU A 25 -2.15 -21.84 17.94
N ARG A 26 -1.11 -21.68 18.76
CA ARG A 26 -0.29 -20.45 18.72
C ARG A 26 0.56 -20.37 17.46
N ALA A 27 1.16 -21.48 17.03
CA ALA A 27 1.96 -21.55 15.82
C ALA A 27 1.10 -21.23 14.59
N ASP A 28 -0.10 -21.82 14.51
CA ASP A 28 -1.02 -21.61 13.40
C ASP A 28 -1.51 -20.15 13.31
N ARG A 29 -1.94 -19.56 14.43
CA ARG A 29 -2.29 -18.12 14.49
C ARG A 29 -1.14 -17.22 14.09
N HIS A 30 0.09 -17.56 14.48
CA HIS A 30 1.26 -16.77 14.13
C HIS A 30 1.63 -16.87 12.64
N ILE A 31 1.46 -18.05 12.05
CA ILE A 31 1.63 -18.27 10.60
C ILE A 31 0.57 -17.48 9.83
N GLU A 32 -0.69 -17.51 10.27
CA GLU A 32 -1.78 -16.83 9.60
C GLU A 32 -1.59 -15.30 9.62
N ARG A 33 -1.25 -14.73 10.79
CA ARG A 33 -0.91 -13.31 10.90
C ARG A 33 0.26 -12.90 10.01
N ARG A 34 1.28 -13.74 9.90
CA ARG A 34 2.41 -13.49 8.98
C ARG A 34 1.97 -13.51 7.52
N ARG A 35 1.08 -14.43 7.13
CA ARG A 35 0.53 -14.49 5.77
C ARG A 35 -0.33 -13.26 5.46
N GLN A 36 -1.21 -12.86 6.38
CA GLN A 36 -2.04 -11.67 6.25
C GLN A 36 -1.17 -10.42 6.10
N ARG A 37 -0.21 -10.19 7.01
CA ARG A 37 0.73 -9.06 6.91
C ARG A 37 1.46 -9.03 5.58
N ARG A 38 1.97 -10.18 5.11
CA ARG A 38 2.65 -10.26 3.81
C ARG A 38 1.72 -9.89 2.65
N ARG A 39 0.47 -10.34 2.69
CA ARG A 39 -0.55 -10.00 1.70
C ARG A 39 -0.83 -8.50 1.70
N GLU A 40 -1.01 -7.90 2.87
CA GLU A 40 -1.26 -6.46 3.03
C GLU A 40 -0.07 -5.62 2.55
N THR A 41 1.17 -5.99 2.90
CA THR A 41 2.38 -5.37 2.36
C THR A 41 2.42 -5.42 0.83
N LEU A 42 2.04 -6.55 0.22
CA LEU A 42 1.97 -6.68 -1.24
C LEU A 42 0.89 -5.78 -1.86
N LEU A 43 -0.24 -5.56 -1.17
CA LEU A 43 -1.27 -4.63 -1.63
C LEU A 43 -0.76 -3.19 -1.61
N VAL A 44 -0.08 -2.78 -0.53
CA VAL A 44 0.55 -1.46 -0.43
C VAL A 44 1.65 -1.30 -1.49
N GLN A 45 2.48 -2.32 -1.70
CA GLN A 45 3.49 -2.30 -2.76
C GLN A 45 2.86 -2.18 -4.16
N ALA A 46 1.75 -2.87 -4.41
CA ALA A 46 1.03 -2.78 -5.68
C ALA A 46 0.46 -1.37 -5.92
N LEU A 47 -0.01 -0.69 -4.86
CA LEU A 47 -0.42 0.71 -4.93
C LEU A 47 0.76 1.62 -5.29
N LEU A 48 1.91 1.47 -4.61
CA LEU A 48 3.12 2.26 -4.87
C LEU A 48 3.67 2.03 -6.29
N ASN A 49 3.68 0.78 -6.77
CA ASN A 49 4.08 0.46 -8.14
C ASN A 49 3.16 1.11 -9.18
N ARG A 50 1.85 1.16 -8.91
CA ARG A 50 0.88 1.84 -9.78
C ARG A 50 1.03 3.35 -9.76
N LEU A 51 1.38 3.93 -8.62
CA LEU A 51 1.75 5.34 -8.54
C LEU A 51 2.96 5.64 -9.41
N ALA A 52 3.98 4.78 -9.34
CA ALA A 52 5.19 4.89 -10.15
C ALA A 52 4.92 4.77 -11.66
N SER A 53 3.98 3.91 -12.07
CA SER A 53 3.66 3.66 -13.49
C SER A 53 2.59 4.59 -14.09
N ARG A 54 1.94 5.44 -13.27
CA ARG A 54 0.90 6.35 -13.77
C ARG A 54 1.50 7.48 -14.59
N ARG A 55 1.20 7.43 -15.89
CA ARG A 55 1.58 8.46 -16.88
C ARG A 55 1.11 9.87 -16.53
N ALA A 56 -0.01 10.01 -15.83
CA ALA A 56 -0.49 11.31 -15.35
C ALA A 56 0.54 12.06 -14.49
N PHE A 57 1.38 11.33 -13.74
CA PHE A 57 2.44 11.92 -12.93
C PHE A 57 3.80 12.02 -13.64
N SER A 58 3.94 11.39 -14.82
CA SER A 58 5.19 11.44 -15.60
C SER A 58 5.25 12.65 -16.53
N HIS A 59 4.11 13.12 -17.05
CA HIS A 59 4.05 14.24 -17.99
C HIS A 59 4.09 15.61 -17.32
N SER A 60 3.97 15.69 -15.99
CA SER A 60 3.85 16.96 -15.26
C SER A 60 5.07 17.89 -15.35
N ALA A 61 6.18 17.47 -15.96
CA ALA A 61 7.35 18.30 -16.25
C ALA A 61 7.25 19.04 -17.60
N ASP A 62 6.48 18.52 -18.57
CA ASP A 62 6.30 19.09 -19.92
C ASP A 62 4.93 19.76 -20.12
N VAL A 63 4.05 19.75 -19.10
CA VAL A 63 2.75 20.43 -19.14
C VAL A 63 2.97 21.95 -19.01
N GLY A 64 3.46 22.52 -20.11
CA GLY A 64 3.59 23.94 -20.34
C GLY A 64 2.36 24.48 -21.09
N LEU A 65 1.62 25.34 -20.40
CA LEU A 65 0.96 26.54 -20.94
C LEU A 65 -0.22 26.40 -21.92
N VAL A 66 -0.61 25.20 -22.36
CA VAL A 66 -1.85 25.02 -23.15
C VAL A 66 -2.93 24.41 -22.26
N ASP A 67 -4.04 25.13 -22.11
CA ASP A 67 -5.23 24.72 -21.38
C ASP A 67 -5.95 23.60 -22.15
N ASP A 68 -5.40 22.40 -22.09
CA ASP A 68 -6.00 21.21 -22.68
C ASP A 68 -6.98 20.58 -21.68
N GLU A 69 -8.26 20.92 -21.87
CA GLU A 69 -9.39 20.40 -21.12
C GLU A 69 -9.43 18.85 -21.10
N GLU A 70 -8.97 18.19 -22.17
CA GLU A 70 -8.92 16.73 -22.23
C GLU A 70 -7.84 16.17 -21.30
N ASP A 71 -6.66 16.77 -21.30
CA ASP A 71 -5.57 16.38 -20.40
C ASP A 71 -5.94 16.62 -18.94
N ARG A 72 -6.61 17.73 -18.63
CA ARG A 72 -7.13 18.01 -17.29
C ARG A 72 -8.11 16.93 -16.83
N ARG A 73 -9.11 16.59 -17.66
CA ARG A 73 -10.08 15.51 -17.33
C ARG A 73 -9.40 14.17 -17.12
N ARG A 74 -8.42 13.84 -17.97
CA ARG A 74 -7.64 12.60 -17.87
C ARG A 74 -6.82 12.54 -16.57
N CYS A 75 -6.19 13.65 -16.19
CA CYS A 75 -5.46 13.76 -14.92
C CYS A 75 -6.39 13.67 -13.72
N ASN A 76 -7.52 14.37 -13.74
CA ASN A 76 -8.50 14.35 -12.65
C ASN A 76 -9.12 12.95 -12.47
N GLY A 77 -9.50 12.29 -13.57
CA GLY A 77 -9.96 10.90 -13.53
C GLY A 77 -8.90 9.94 -12.99
N SER A 78 -7.63 10.18 -13.31
CA SER A 78 -6.52 9.42 -12.75
C SER A 78 -6.40 9.62 -11.23
N VAL A 79 -6.44 10.86 -10.74
CA VAL A 79 -6.36 11.15 -9.30
C VAL A 79 -7.58 10.61 -8.54
N LEU A 80 -8.77 10.66 -9.14
CA LEU A 80 -9.98 10.10 -8.57
C LEU A 80 -9.88 8.57 -8.40
N ASP A 81 -9.52 7.83 -9.45
CA ASP A 81 -9.32 6.37 -9.36
C ASP A 81 -8.22 6.01 -8.36
N LEU A 82 -7.19 6.85 -8.21
CA LEU A 82 -6.17 6.65 -7.19
C LEU A 82 -6.75 6.80 -5.78
N ARG A 83 -7.50 7.87 -5.51
CA ARG A 83 -8.13 8.12 -4.21
C ARG A 83 -9.03 6.96 -3.81
N ASP A 84 -9.90 6.51 -4.72
CA ASP A 84 -10.86 5.44 -4.43
C ASP A 84 -10.15 4.10 -4.17
N ARG A 85 -9.02 3.84 -4.84
CA ARG A 85 -8.17 2.68 -4.53
C ARG A 85 -7.48 2.77 -3.17
N ILE A 86 -7.02 3.95 -2.78
CA ILE A 86 -6.43 4.16 -1.46
C ILE A 86 -7.48 3.92 -0.38
N ALA A 87 -8.67 4.48 -0.54
CA ALA A 87 -9.80 4.25 0.37
C ALA A 87 -10.13 2.76 0.48
N GLY A 88 -10.29 2.08 -0.66
CA GLY A 88 -10.56 0.63 -0.68
C GLY A 88 -9.42 -0.21 -0.10
N LEU A 89 -8.17 0.26 -0.15
CA LEU A 89 -7.04 -0.40 0.51
C LEU A 89 -7.08 -0.19 2.03
N CYS A 90 -7.41 1.01 2.50
CA CYS A 90 -7.61 1.28 3.92
C CYS A 90 -8.67 0.36 4.54
N ASP A 91 -9.74 0.06 3.81
CA ASP A 91 -10.81 -0.84 4.27
C ASP A 91 -10.41 -2.33 4.25
N GLN A 92 -9.38 -2.69 3.50
CA GLN A 92 -8.88 -4.08 3.37
C GLN A 92 -7.74 -4.42 4.34
N ILE A 93 -7.15 -3.41 4.99
CA ILE A 93 -6.04 -3.60 5.92
C ILE A 93 -6.61 -3.83 7.33
N GLU A 94 -6.31 -4.99 7.90
CA GLU A 94 -6.73 -5.39 9.25
C GLU A 94 -5.52 -5.56 10.20
N GLU A 95 -4.38 -6.06 9.71
CA GLU A 95 -3.25 -6.51 10.54
C GLU A 95 -2.00 -5.61 10.46
N LEU A 96 -1.92 -4.67 9.52
CA LEU A 96 -0.85 -3.65 9.49
C LEU A 96 -1.02 -2.60 10.59
N ASP A 97 0.10 -1.96 10.93
CA ASP A 97 0.15 -0.88 11.92
C ASP A 97 -0.86 0.23 11.59
N GLY A 98 -1.55 0.76 12.60
CA GLY A 98 -2.44 1.92 12.45
C GLY A 98 -1.71 3.15 11.86
N ALA A 99 -0.39 3.23 12.01
CA ALA A 99 0.45 4.22 11.34
C ALA A 99 0.42 4.08 9.80
N VAL A 100 0.34 2.85 9.26
CA VAL A 100 0.20 2.60 7.82
C VAL A 100 -1.14 3.13 7.32
N VAL A 101 -2.23 2.77 8.00
CA VAL A 101 -3.58 3.24 7.65
C VAL A 101 -3.65 4.76 7.72
N LYS A 102 -3.02 5.38 8.73
CA LYS A 102 -2.93 6.84 8.84
C LYS A 102 -2.20 7.47 7.66
N ALA A 103 -1.07 6.90 7.24
CA ALA A 103 -0.32 7.40 6.09
C ALA A 103 -1.10 7.25 4.77
N LEU A 104 -1.81 6.13 4.59
CA LEU A 104 -2.70 5.94 3.43
C LEU A 104 -3.85 6.96 3.42
N ARG A 105 -4.51 7.18 4.56
CA ARG A 105 -5.55 8.22 4.68
C ARG A 105 -5.03 9.62 4.39
N GLN A 106 -3.77 9.90 4.72
CA GLN A 106 -3.14 11.17 4.36
C GLN A 106 -2.99 11.31 2.84
N MET A 107 -2.57 10.26 2.14
CA MET A 107 -2.49 10.25 0.67
C MET A 107 -3.87 10.45 0.02
N GLU A 108 -4.91 9.84 0.58
CA GLU A 108 -6.30 10.03 0.17
C GLU A 108 -6.73 11.50 0.33
N ALA A 109 -6.44 12.10 1.48
CA ALA A 109 -6.74 13.49 1.77
C ALA A 109 -6.01 14.46 0.82
N ASP A 110 -4.76 14.17 0.47
CA ASP A 110 -4.00 14.95 -0.51
C ASP A 110 -4.61 14.85 -1.92
N CYS A 111 -5.10 13.66 -2.32
CA CYS A 111 -5.83 13.50 -3.58
C CYS A 111 -7.14 14.31 -3.59
N ALA A 112 -7.90 14.27 -2.49
CA ALA A 112 -9.13 15.05 -2.36
C ALA A 112 -8.86 16.57 -2.39
N ALA A 113 -7.80 17.02 -1.71
CA ALA A 113 -7.38 18.41 -1.73
C ALA A 113 -7.00 18.90 -3.13
N TYR A 114 -6.32 18.07 -3.92
CA TYR A 114 -6.06 18.35 -5.33
C TYR A 114 -7.37 18.51 -6.11
N LEU A 115 -8.28 17.53 -6.03
CA LEU A 115 -9.53 17.53 -6.79
C LEU A 115 -10.37 18.77 -6.48
N ASN A 116 -10.49 19.14 -5.20
CA ASN A 116 -11.20 20.35 -4.78
C ASN A 116 -10.50 21.63 -5.30
N HIS A 117 -9.17 21.65 -5.34
CA HIS A 117 -8.43 22.81 -5.83
C HIS A 117 -8.61 23.04 -7.33
N VAL A 118 -8.56 21.97 -8.12
CA VAL A 118 -8.67 22.07 -9.60
C VAL A 118 -10.10 22.25 -10.08
N ASP A 119 -11.10 21.94 -9.26
CA ASP A 119 -12.50 22.28 -9.51
C ASP A 119 -12.74 23.80 -9.44
N VAL A 120 -12.04 24.50 -8.53
CA VAL A 120 -12.13 25.96 -8.38
C VAL A 120 -11.14 26.71 -9.27
N HIS A 121 -9.97 26.13 -9.55
CA HIS A 121 -8.87 26.76 -10.27
C HIS A 121 -8.37 25.90 -11.43
N GLU A 122 -9.23 25.72 -12.44
CA GLU A 122 -9.01 24.81 -13.57
C GLU A 122 -7.67 25.02 -14.28
N THR A 123 -7.29 26.29 -14.52
CA THR A 123 -6.05 26.65 -15.25
C THR A 123 -4.74 26.35 -14.48
N ARG A 124 -4.82 25.94 -13.20
CA ARG A 124 -3.65 25.65 -12.36
C ARG A 124 -3.48 24.16 -12.06
N TYR A 125 -4.20 23.29 -12.78
CA TYR A 125 -4.20 21.86 -12.51
C TYR A 125 -2.80 21.22 -12.62
N ALA A 126 -1.98 21.64 -13.60
CA ALA A 126 -0.64 21.09 -13.80
C ALA A 126 0.29 21.31 -12.59
N ILE A 127 0.31 22.54 -12.05
CA ILE A 127 1.10 22.89 -10.86
C ILE A 127 0.58 22.13 -9.64
N ALA A 128 -0.74 22.03 -9.50
CA ALA A 128 -1.36 21.28 -8.41
C ALA A 128 -1.01 19.78 -8.50
N LEU A 129 -0.89 19.24 -9.71
CA LEU A 129 -0.56 17.84 -9.97
C LEU A 129 0.89 17.52 -9.60
N VAL A 130 1.84 18.42 -9.91
CA VAL A 130 3.24 18.30 -9.45
C VAL A 130 3.31 18.29 -7.93
N ARG A 131 2.60 19.20 -7.26
CA ARG A 131 2.56 19.24 -5.79
C ARG A 131 1.95 17.97 -5.20
N LEU A 132 0.88 17.45 -5.82
CA LEU A 132 0.29 16.18 -5.40
C LEU A 132 1.30 15.04 -5.54
N ARG A 133 1.99 14.94 -6.68
CA ARG A 133 3.03 13.93 -6.91
C ARG A 133 4.08 13.92 -5.80
N ASP A 134 4.58 15.10 -5.45
CA ASP A 134 5.63 15.22 -4.43
C ASP A 134 5.11 14.83 -3.04
N ARG A 135 3.87 15.20 -2.69
CA ARG A 135 3.24 14.76 -1.41
C ARG A 135 2.99 13.26 -1.36
N LEU A 136 2.55 12.67 -2.46
CA LEU A 136 2.37 11.21 -2.56
C LEU A 136 3.71 10.48 -2.44
N TYR A 137 4.78 11.04 -3.00
CA TYR A 137 6.13 10.48 -2.83
C TYR A 137 6.60 10.54 -1.38
N VAL A 138 6.46 11.70 -0.72
CA VAL A 138 6.80 11.85 0.71
C VAL A 138 6.00 10.88 1.59
N SER A 139 4.70 10.73 1.31
CA SER A 139 3.85 9.76 2.02
C SER A 139 4.28 8.31 1.75
N GLY A 140 4.71 8.00 0.53
CA GLY A 140 5.30 6.72 0.19
C GLY A 140 6.59 6.45 0.98
N LEU A 141 7.47 7.44 1.14
CA LEU A 141 8.67 7.32 1.97
C LEU A 141 8.31 7.09 3.45
N ALA A 142 7.33 7.81 3.99
CA ALA A 142 6.84 7.58 5.34
C ALA A 142 6.27 6.15 5.52
N LEU A 143 5.59 5.61 4.51
CA LEU A 143 5.14 4.22 4.52
C LEU A 143 6.31 3.24 4.55
N LYS A 144 7.40 3.52 3.84
CA LYS A 144 8.62 2.70 3.88
C LYS A 144 9.31 2.73 5.23
N ASP A 145 9.29 3.86 5.93
CA ASP A 145 9.84 3.95 7.28
C ASP A 145 9.05 3.07 8.28
N ILE A 146 7.76 2.88 8.04
CA ILE A 146 6.88 2.02 8.86
C ILE A 146 6.98 0.54 8.42
N VAL A 147 7.06 0.29 7.11
CA VAL A 147 7.14 -1.04 6.49
C VAL A 147 8.39 -1.08 5.60
N PRO A 148 9.56 -1.44 6.18
CA PRO A 148 10.85 -1.37 5.49
C PRO A 148 10.95 -2.22 4.22
N GLU A 149 10.09 -3.23 4.08
CA GLU A 149 10.02 -4.08 2.90
C GLU A 149 9.45 -3.38 1.66
N LEU A 150 8.87 -2.18 1.81
CA LEU A 150 8.32 -1.42 0.70
C LEU A 150 9.42 -0.79 -0.15
N ASN A 151 9.26 -0.90 -1.46
CA ASN A 151 10.04 -0.17 -2.44
C ASN A 151 9.23 1.03 -2.96
N VAL A 152 9.75 2.23 -2.74
CA VAL A 152 9.11 3.49 -3.11
C VAL A 152 9.83 4.06 -4.31
N LEU A 153 9.10 4.29 -5.38
CA LEU A 153 9.56 4.99 -6.57
C LEU A 153 8.86 6.34 -6.66
N VAL A 154 9.49 7.29 -7.34
CA VAL A 154 8.85 8.59 -7.60
C VAL A 154 7.61 8.34 -8.48
N PRO A 155 6.43 8.89 -8.14
CA PRO A 155 5.24 8.66 -8.95
C PRO A 155 5.47 9.18 -10.37
N GLY A 156 5.14 8.36 -11.37
CA GLY A 156 5.41 8.64 -12.78
C GLY A 156 6.86 8.41 -13.23
N SER A 157 7.77 7.95 -12.39
CA SER A 157 9.17 7.71 -12.79
C SER A 157 9.41 6.36 -13.46
N TRP A 158 8.42 5.46 -13.49
CA TRP A 158 8.58 4.16 -14.13
C TRP A 158 8.42 4.31 -15.64
N THR A 159 9.54 4.21 -16.36
CA THR A 159 9.55 3.92 -17.79
C THR A 159 9.54 2.39 -17.95
N PRO A 160 8.63 1.82 -18.78
CA PRO A 160 8.81 0.44 -19.20
C PRO A 160 10.19 0.33 -19.83
N ARG A 161 11.05 -0.58 -19.35
CA ARG A 161 12.24 -0.96 -20.12
C ARG A 161 11.73 -1.42 -21.48
N GLU A 162 12.10 -0.69 -22.54
CA GLU A 162 11.93 -1.23 -23.89
C GLU A 162 12.61 -2.59 -23.92
N PRO A 163 11.94 -3.63 -24.44
CA PRO A 163 12.57 -4.91 -24.60
C PRO A 163 13.79 -4.74 -25.51
N GLU A 164 14.97 -5.17 -25.06
CA GLU A 164 16.25 -5.11 -25.80
C GLU A 164 16.23 -5.82 -27.17
N TRP A 165 15.15 -6.55 -27.48
CA TRP A 165 14.94 -7.17 -28.78
C TRP A 165 14.38 -6.23 -29.87
N LEU A 166 14.05 -4.97 -29.55
CA LEU A 166 13.60 -3.96 -30.53
C LEU A 166 14.73 -3.08 -31.08
N THR A 167 15.97 -3.27 -30.63
CA THR A 167 17.16 -2.52 -31.07
C THR A 167 18.11 -3.31 -31.99
N LEU A 168 17.64 -4.41 -32.59
CA LEU A 168 18.40 -5.21 -33.55
C LEU A 168 17.77 -5.22 -34.93
#